data_AF-K1R8P3-F1
#
_entry.id   AF-K1R8P3-F1
#
_cell.length_a   1.000
_cell.length_b   1.000
_cell.length_c   1.000
_cell.angle_alpha   90.00
_cell.angle_beta   90.00
_cell.angle_gamma   90.00
#
_symmetry.space_group_name_H-M   'P 1'
#
loop_
_entity.id
_entity.type
_entity.pdbx_description
1 polymer ?
#
loop_
_entity_poly.entity_id
_entity_poly.type
_entity_poly.pdbx_seq_one_letter_code
_entity_poly.pdbx_strand_id
1 'polypeptide(L)' 'DPAAPREDRLREFIKQIRNPYCYLDGKTVVKISFAETDTTMEDCLEHYLRGL' A
#
# COMPACT_ATOMS: atom_id res chain seq x y z
N ASP A 1 6.50 17.90 -10.17
CA ASP A 1 6.70 19.29 -9.74
C ASP A 1 6.62 19.35 -8.21
N PRO A 2 7.63 19.87 -7.51
CA PRO A 2 7.65 19.92 -6.05
C PRO A 2 6.65 20.93 -5.44
N ALA A 3 6.09 21.85 -6.23
CA ALA A 3 5.09 22.83 -5.78
C ALA A 3 3.63 22.36 -6.00
N ALA A 4 3.42 21.18 -6.59
CA ALA A 4 2.09 20.61 -6.75
C ALA A 4 1.46 20.25 -5.37
N PRO A 5 0.12 20.33 -5.25
CA PRO A 5 -0.61 19.87 -4.07
C PRO A 5 -0.21 18.44 -3.67
N ARG A 6 -0.29 18.15 -2.36
CA ARG A 6 0.08 16.84 -1.81
C ARG A 6 -0.62 15.67 -2.53
N GLU A 7 -1.88 15.86 -2.87
CA GLU A 7 -2.71 14.85 -3.53
C GLU A 7 -2.23 14.54 -4.95
N ASP A 8 -1.92 15.58 -5.73
CA ASP A 8 -1.34 15.43 -7.08
C ASP A 8 0.03 14.76 -7.03
N ARG A 9 0.86 15.13 -6.05
CA ARG A 9 2.17 14.47 -5.84
C ARG A 9 2.02 12.99 -5.52
N LEU A 10 1.08 12.63 -4.64
CA LEU A 10 0.80 11.25 -4.28
C LEU A 10 0.29 10.46 -5.49
N ARG A 11 -0.60 11.06 -6.29
CA ARG A 11 -1.14 10.43 -7.48
C ARG A 11 -0.07 10.19 -8.55
N GLU A 12 0.80 11.16 -8.79
CA GLU A 12 1.93 11.02 -9.72
C GLU A 12 2.96 9.98 -9.23
N PHE A 13 3.13 9.85 -7.92
CA PHE A 13 3.98 8.80 -7.32
C PHE A 13 3.37 7.41 -7.52
N ILE A 14 2.09 7.23 -7.22
CA ILE A 14 1.38 5.96 -7.44
C ILE A 14 1.41 5.57 -8.93
N LYS A 15 1.25 6.52 -9.86
CA LYS A 15 1.35 6.25 -11.31
C LYS A 15 2.72 5.70 -11.74
N GLN A 16 3.80 6.16 -11.09
CA GLN A 16 5.15 5.66 -11.38
C GLN A 16 5.31 4.22 -10.88
N ILE A 17 4.72 3.91 -9.73
CA ILE A 17 4.69 2.58 -9.12
C ILE A 17 3.57 1.78 -9.79
N ARG A 18 3.75 1.42 -11.08
CA ARG A 18 2.71 0.80 -11.93
C ARG A 18 1.78 -0.17 -11.18
N ASN A 19 2.35 -1.22 -10.60
CA ASN A 19 1.63 -2.16 -9.76
C ASN A 19 2.35 -2.28 -8.41
N PRO A 20 1.93 -1.55 -7.36
CA PRO A 20 2.57 -1.62 -6.04
C PRO A 20 2.32 -2.97 -5.35
N TYR A 21 1.36 -3.75 -5.85
CA TYR A 21 0.97 -5.03 -5.29
C TYR A 21 1.72 -6.21 -5.93
N CYS A 22 2.55 -6.01 -6.96
CA CYS A 22 3.32 -7.08 -7.57
C CYS A 22 4.78 -6.67 -7.77
N TYR A 23 5.71 -7.39 -7.16
CA TYR A 23 7.13 -7.20 -7.36
C TYR A 23 7.87 -8.54 -7.49
N LEU A 24 9.10 -8.48 -7.99
CA LEU A 24 9.99 -9.63 -8.08
C LEU A 24 10.94 -9.64 -6.88
N ASP A 25 10.97 -10.74 -6.15
CA ASP A 25 12.03 -11.06 -5.21
C ASP A 25 12.89 -12.18 -5.82
N GLY A 26 13.99 -11.78 -6.46
CA GLY A 26 14.83 -12.67 -7.25
C GLY A 26 14.09 -13.31 -8.42
N LYS A 27 13.76 -14.61 -8.30
CA LYS A 27 12.99 -15.38 -9.31
C LYS A 27 11.51 -15.56 -8.94
N THR A 28 11.10 -15.06 -7.78
CA THR A 28 9.75 -15.25 -7.25
C THR A 28 8.91 -14.00 -7.50
N VAL A 29 7.71 -14.19 -8.06
CA VAL A 29 6.73 -13.11 -8.16
C VAL A 29 5.96 -13.05 -6.83
N VAL A 30 6.10 -11.95 -6.11
CA VAL A 30 5.37 -11.69 -4.88
C VAL A 30 4.19 -10.78 -5.19
N LYS A 31 2.98 -11.27 -4.91
CA LYS A 31 1.74 -10.50 -5.00
C LYS A 31 1.23 -10.21 -3.60
N ILE A 32 0.98 -8.95 -3.30
CA ILE A 32 0.34 -8.47 -2.08
C ILE A 32 -1.15 -8.33 -2.38
N SER A 33 -1.99 -8.92 -1.54
CA SER A 33 -3.45 -8.78 -1.63
C SER A 33 -4.02 -8.61 -0.23
N PHE A 34 -5.15 -7.91 -0.14
CA PHE A 34 -5.94 -7.89 1.07
C PHE A 34 -6.57 -9.27 1.29
N ALA A 35 -6.67 -9.70 2.54
CA ALA A 35 -7.42 -10.91 2.89
C ALA A 35 -8.91 -10.68 2.59
N GLU A 36 -9.62 -11.72 2.14
CA GLU A 36 -11.08 -11.68 1.99
C GLU A 36 -11.75 -11.79 3.36
N THR A 37 -11.61 -10.73 4.15
CA THR A 37 -12.17 -10.60 5.49
C THR A 37 -12.85 -9.25 5.62
N ASP A 38 -13.90 -9.17 6.45
CA ASP A 38 -14.58 -7.90 6.74
C ASP A 38 -13.72 -6.94 7.58
N THR A 39 -12.61 -7.43 8.15
CA THR A 39 -11.65 -6.65 8.94
C THR A 39 -10.83 -5.73 8.03
N THR A 40 -10.89 -4.42 8.30
CA THR A 40 -10.12 -3.43 7.55
C THR A 40 -8.66 -3.39 7.98
N MET A 41 -7.79 -2.77 7.18
CA MET A 41 -6.39 -2.57 7.56
C MET A 41 -6.29 -1.67 8.81
N GLU A 42 -7.21 -0.72 8.95
CA GLU A 42 -7.36 0.15 10.10
C GLU A 42 -7.74 -0.64 11.36
N ASP A 43 -8.66 -1.60 11.28
CA ASP A 43 -9.01 -2.48 12.40
C ASP A 43 -7.79 -3.30 12.87
N CYS A 44 -7.02 -3.85 11.93
CA CYS A 44 -5.78 -4.56 12.23
C CYS A 44 -4.75 -3.65 12.91
N LEU A 45 -4.59 -2.42 12.40
CA LEU A 45 -3.66 -1.44 12.97
C LEU A 45 -4.09 -0.99 14.36
N GLU A 46 -5.39 -0.75 14.56
CA GLU A 46 -5.96 -0.42 15.86
C GLU A 46 -5.73 -1.56 16.86
N HIS A 47 -6.01 -2.81 16.47
CA HIS A 47 -5.81 -3.97 17.32
C HIS A 47 -4.33 -4.12 17.72
N TYR A 48 -3.41 -3.94 16.78
CA TYR A 48 -1.97 -3.96 17.04
C TYR A 48 -1.55 -2.85 18.02
N LEU A 49 -2.02 -1.62 17.81
CA LEU A 49 -1.68 -0.47 18.66
C LEU A 49 -2.31 -0.54 20.06
N ARG A 50 -3.49 -1.14 20.21
CA ARG A 50 -4.15 -1.37 21.51
C ARG A 50 -3.56 -2.55 22.28
N GLY A 51 -2.87 -3.46 21.60
CA GLY A 51 -2.17 -4.59 22.21
C GLY A 51 -0.73 -4.28 22.64
N LEU A 52 -0.23 -3.07 22.38
CA LEU A 52 0.98 -2.48 22.97
C LEU A 52 0.69 -1.90 24.36
#